data_AF-A0AA97NMN1-F1
#
_entry.id   AF-A0AA97NMN1-F1
#
_cell.length_a   1.000
_cell.length_b   1.000
_cell.length_c   1.000
_cell.angle_alpha   90.00
_cell.angle_beta   90.00
_cell.angle_gamma   90.00
#
_symmetry.space_group_name_H-M   'P 1'
#
loop_
_entity.id
_entity.type
_entity.pdbx_description
1 polymer ?
#
loop_
_entity_poly.entity_id
_entity_poly.type
_entity_poly.pdbx_seq_one_letter_code
_entity_poly.pdbx_strand_id
1 'polypeptide(L)'
;MHHGAEHIANLTCIQILAHADSLIHDFVPRMGTVQLRNVEERCVWGLPKVRPILAPFRGRCTTAEMSASKWVGSRNFSSAGACFHICQTVRCKVTTGRLVIKDPGPFQIHYVCAYFGSGRHKNTAGQEYFHQVTANLTTKTHHFSSEMSSETPNVAALLMGVGEDLVLKEQPVPTPGASEVLIRNHALAVNPVDWKLQTLGFMGGPYPKILGADLAGVVVKVGSSVDVFKPGDRVLADSSGIMTQNANHGCFQTFTAVDVSSVTKIPDSTSLTGAATLPLAVDTAGQVFFDNLGLPYPDGPEDKKANSILRGDVLLVWGAAGSVGRAVVQLARILGLEVYATASARHHDALRKLGASFVVDYHSPIAVEELKATAAAAGKRLRVAVDCNTSADSLAHVFGVLSDGNEDARKTVVTMLPLEWVQPSVVAPKDVDISFVDGGKKYTSRLDIQAWLHGKGLPAWLESGEMVPGPYRVVPGGLGGIQAALDELKAGAVSGEKLVVEV
;
A
#
# COMPACT_ATOMS: atom_id res chain seq x y z
N MET A 1 51.92 10.15 2.86
CA MET A 1 51.47 8.99 2.07
C MET A 1 50.31 8.31 2.79
N HIS A 2 49.46 7.66 2.01
CA HIS A 2 48.07 7.27 2.23
C HIS A 2 47.75 6.20 3.29
N HIS A 3 46.49 6.27 3.77
CA HIS A 3 45.52 5.22 4.18
C HIS A 3 45.85 4.27 5.36
N GLY A 4 44.90 3.81 6.18
CA GLY A 4 43.45 3.74 6.05
C GLY A 4 42.72 3.54 7.40
N ALA A 5 41.38 3.51 7.29
CA ALA A 5 40.39 3.59 8.34
C ALA A 5 40.09 2.27 9.06
N GLU A 6 39.42 2.35 10.22
CA GLU A 6 38.26 1.51 10.53
C GLU A 6 37.38 2.17 11.61
N HIS A 7 36.14 2.52 11.22
CA HIS A 7 35.05 2.94 12.10
C HIS A 7 34.13 1.73 12.31
N ILE A 8 33.86 1.37 13.57
CA ILE A 8 32.74 0.51 13.97
C ILE A 8 31.92 1.28 15.00
N ALA A 9 30.68 1.64 14.64
CA ALA A 9 29.47 1.68 15.50
C ALA A 9 28.34 2.43 14.78
N ASN A 10 27.54 1.72 13.98
CA ASN A 10 26.23 2.16 13.53
C ASN A 10 25.24 1.05 13.89
N LEU A 11 24.28 1.31 14.79
CA LEU A 11 22.92 0.70 14.75
C LEU A 11 21.94 1.09 15.88
N THR A 12 22.30 1.86 16.92
CA THR A 12 21.38 2.00 18.08
C THR A 12 20.44 3.22 18.08
N CYS A 13 20.55 4.18 17.15
CA CYS A 13 19.72 5.40 17.18
C CYS A 13 18.40 5.33 16.39
N ILE A 14 18.26 4.43 15.41
CA ILE A 14 17.06 4.37 14.54
C ILE A 14 15.89 3.66 15.24
N GLN A 15 16.16 2.65 16.07
CA GLN A 15 15.11 1.91 16.79
C GLN A 15 14.41 2.73 17.89
N ILE A 16 15.10 3.70 18.50
CA ILE A 16 14.53 4.51 19.60
C ILE A 16 13.55 5.56 19.07
N LEU A 17 13.80 6.12 17.89
CA LEU A 17 12.90 7.09 17.25
C LEU A 17 11.57 6.46 16.80
N ALA A 18 11.63 5.25 16.22
CA ALA A 18 10.43 4.54 15.77
C ALA A 18 9.49 4.15 16.94
N HIS A 19 10.04 3.85 18.12
CA HIS A 19 9.24 3.57 19.32
C HIS A 19 8.65 4.82 19.98
N ALA A 20 9.26 5.99 19.80
CA ALA A 20 8.74 7.24 20.34
C ALA A 20 7.48 7.71 19.57
N ASP A 21 7.49 7.61 18.23
CA ASP A 21 6.33 7.99 17.40
C ASP A 21 5.11 7.08 17.65
N SER A 22 5.32 5.77 17.84
CA SER A 22 4.23 4.85 18.18
C SER A 22 3.63 5.13 19.57
N LEU A 23 4.46 5.52 20.55
CA LEU A 23 4.00 5.87 21.90
C LEU A 23 3.33 7.25 21.99
N ILE A 24 3.69 8.19 21.11
CA ILE A 24 3.03 9.51 20.98
C ILE A 24 1.58 9.33 20.50
N HIS A 25 1.35 8.43 19.54
CA HIS A 25 0.02 8.10 19.05
C HIS A 25 -0.89 7.44 20.10
N ASP A 26 -0.32 6.70 21.07
CA ASP A 26 -1.08 6.10 22.17
C ASP A 26 -1.42 7.07 23.32
N PHE A 27 -0.66 8.16 23.48
CA PHE A 27 -0.81 9.08 24.62
C PHE A 27 -1.85 10.18 24.36
N VAL A 28 -1.97 10.66 23.11
CA VAL A 28 -2.88 11.75 22.71
C VAL A 28 -4.38 11.38 22.83
N PRO A 29 -4.84 10.16 22.52
CA PRO A 29 -6.27 9.81 22.58
C PRO A 29 -6.82 9.63 23.99
N ARG A 30 -5.96 9.48 25.02
CA ARG A 30 -6.39 9.17 26.40
C ARG A 30 -6.71 10.41 27.26
N MET A 31 -6.49 11.63 26.76
CA MET A 31 -6.93 12.85 27.44
C MET A 31 -8.30 13.31 26.91
N GLY A 32 -9.35 12.58 27.30
CA GLY A 32 -10.70 13.12 27.30
C GLY A 32 -10.78 14.37 28.19
N THR A 33 -11.57 15.34 27.77
CA THR A 33 -11.90 16.60 28.43
C THR A 33 -11.94 16.53 29.96
N VAL A 34 -10.89 17.01 30.63
CA VAL A 34 -10.98 17.30 32.07
C VAL A 34 -11.72 18.64 32.22
N GLN A 35 -13.02 18.57 32.51
CA GLN A 35 -13.73 19.72 33.07
C GLN A 35 -13.12 20.00 34.45
N LEU A 36 -12.43 21.13 34.59
CA LEU A 36 -12.02 21.65 35.89
C LEU A 36 -13.27 22.10 36.66
N ARG A 37 -13.88 21.21 37.45
CA ARG A 37 -14.69 21.60 38.60
C ARG A 37 -13.84 21.44 39.85
N ASN A 38 -13.71 22.54 40.59
CA ASN A 38 -13.22 22.69 41.97
C ASN A 38 -12.30 21.57 42.49
N VAL A 39 -10.99 21.83 42.52
CA VAL A 39 -10.05 21.01 43.27
C VAL A 39 -9.56 21.81 44.47
N GLU A 40 -10.31 21.73 45.56
CA GLU A 40 -9.73 21.71 46.90
C GLU A 40 -9.37 20.25 47.22
N GLU A 41 -8.17 20.07 47.75
CA GLU A 41 -7.66 18.92 48.52
C GLU A 41 -7.42 17.54 47.87
N ARG A 42 -6.14 17.14 48.00
CA ARG A 42 -5.59 15.81 48.35
C ARG A 42 -5.76 14.66 47.36
N CYS A 43 -4.63 14.26 46.76
CA CYS A 43 -4.25 12.85 46.70
C CYS A 43 -2.76 12.67 46.99
N VAL A 44 -2.52 11.90 48.03
CA VAL A 44 -1.26 11.37 48.55
C VAL A 44 -0.92 10.13 47.73
N TRP A 45 0.28 10.01 47.14
CA TRP A 45 1.09 8.78 47.07
C TRP A 45 2.54 9.20 46.74
N GLY A 46 3.49 8.71 47.55
CA GLY A 46 4.81 9.35 47.77
C GLY A 46 5.93 9.03 46.78
N LEU A 47 6.87 9.99 46.65
CA LEU A 47 8.34 9.93 46.50
C LEU A 47 8.88 11.38 46.32
N PRO A 48 10.20 11.67 46.47
CA PRO A 48 10.69 12.78 47.30
C PRO A 48 10.65 14.19 46.69
N LYS A 49 10.52 15.17 47.60
CA LYS A 49 10.57 16.62 47.38
C LYS A 49 11.76 17.05 46.51
N VAL A 50 11.49 17.65 45.34
CA VAL A 50 12.45 18.50 44.63
C VAL A 50 11.89 19.93 44.58
N ARG A 51 12.63 20.88 45.16
CA ARG A 51 12.25 22.30 45.22
C ARG A 51 12.28 22.92 43.80
N PRO A 52 11.36 23.83 43.46
CA PRO A 52 11.48 24.63 42.24
C PRO A 52 12.70 25.56 42.37
N ILE A 53 13.62 25.51 41.41
CA ILE A 53 14.65 26.54 41.26
C ILE A 53 13.98 27.73 40.56
N LEU A 54 13.56 28.72 41.35
CA LEU A 54 13.29 30.07 40.86
C LEU A 54 14.53 30.91 41.20
N ALA A 55 15.35 31.21 40.19
CA ALA A 55 16.39 32.23 40.31
C ALA A 55 15.72 33.62 40.16
N PRO A 56 15.95 34.58 41.08
CA PRO A 56 15.34 35.91 40.98
C PRO A 56 16.13 36.78 40.01
N PHE A 57 15.55 37.12 38.86
CA PHE A 57 16.05 38.19 38.01
C PHE A 57 15.63 39.54 38.61
N ARG A 58 16.59 40.31 39.15
CA ARG A 58 16.39 41.73 39.49
C ARG A 58 16.80 42.58 38.29
N GLY A 59 15.83 42.92 37.45
CA GLY A 59 15.97 43.92 36.39
C GLY A 59 14.59 44.46 36.02
N ARG A 60 14.42 45.79 36.01
CA ARG A 60 13.18 46.42 35.51
C ARG A 60 13.15 46.25 33.99
N CYS A 61 12.25 45.42 33.48
CA CYS A 61 11.90 45.38 32.05
C CYS A 61 10.45 45.82 31.89
N THR A 62 10.26 46.92 31.16
CA THR A 62 8.99 47.34 30.58
C THR A 62 8.62 46.38 29.45
N THR A 63 7.41 45.80 29.55
CA THR A 63 6.77 44.88 28.57
C THR A 63 7.67 43.76 28.03
N ALA A 64 7.68 42.62 28.71
CA ALA A 64 8.23 41.37 28.17
C ALA A 64 7.13 40.29 28.13
N GLU A 65 6.98 39.61 27.00
CA GLU A 65 6.31 38.31 26.94
C GLU A 65 7.09 37.34 27.84
N MET A 66 6.42 36.72 28.80
CA MET A 66 7.01 35.65 29.62
C MET A 66 6.56 34.30 29.06
N SER A 67 7.53 33.44 28.76
CA SER A 67 7.28 32.01 28.55
C SER A 67 7.28 31.31 29.91
N ALA A 68 6.22 30.55 30.19
CA ALA A 68 6.17 29.65 31.33
C ALA A 68 6.01 28.21 30.82
N SER A 69 6.86 27.31 31.32
CA SER A 69 6.84 25.89 30.99
C SER A 69 6.13 25.13 32.11
N LYS A 70 5.10 24.34 31.79
CA LYS A 70 4.47 23.42 32.75
C LYS A 70 5.02 22.01 32.53
N TRP A 71 5.54 21.39 33.59
CA TRP A 71 5.98 20.00 33.57
C TRP A 71 4.77 19.06 33.58
N VAL A 72 4.72 18.10 32.67
CA VAL A 72 3.56 17.20 32.51
C VAL A 72 3.91 15.73 32.77
N GLY A 73 5.19 15.36 32.92
CA GLY A 73 5.62 14.03 33.32
C GLY A 73 7.07 13.69 32.96
N SER A 74 7.55 12.53 33.44
CA SER A 74 8.84 11.91 33.08
C SER A 74 8.72 10.38 33.05
N ARG A 75 9.41 9.71 32.11
CA ARG A 75 9.66 8.26 32.16
C ARG A 75 11.16 7.98 32.12
N ASN A 76 11.63 7.10 33.00
CA ASN A 76 12.99 6.57 32.99
C ASN A 76 13.03 5.28 32.17
N PHE A 77 14.01 5.16 31.28
CA PHE A 77 14.33 3.91 30.59
C PHE A 77 15.72 3.45 31.05
N SER A 78 15.81 2.30 31.73
CA SER A 78 17.07 1.56 31.90
C SER A 78 17.50 1.03 30.52
N SER A 79 18.76 0.98 30.10
CA SER A 79 20.06 0.85 30.78
C SER A 79 21.11 1.86 30.29
N ALA A 80 20.68 2.98 29.66
CA ALA A 80 21.57 3.99 29.08
C ALA A 80 21.33 5.44 29.59
N GLY A 81 20.54 5.63 30.65
CA GLY A 81 20.48 6.91 31.38
C GLY A 81 19.83 8.09 30.63
N ALA A 82 18.99 7.85 29.62
CA ALA A 82 18.23 8.91 28.95
C ALA A 82 16.92 9.22 29.68
N CYS A 83 16.71 10.49 30.05
CA CYS A 83 15.43 11.01 30.56
C CYS A 83 14.78 11.91 29.51
N PHE A 84 13.48 11.74 29.28
CA PHE A 84 12.71 12.58 28.37
C PHE A 84 11.81 13.55 29.14
N HIS A 85 11.74 14.80 28.68
CA HIS A 85 10.88 15.85 29.23
C HIS A 85 9.91 16.37 28.19
N ILE A 86 8.61 16.34 28.49
CA ILE A 86 7.57 16.97 27.68
C ILE A 86 7.17 18.26 28.39
N CYS A 87 7.37 19.40 27.71
CA CYS A 87 7.03 20.72 28.22
C CYS A 87 5.95 21.34 27.34
N GLN A 88 4.92 21.91 27.97
CA GLN A 88 3.96 22.75 27.26
C GLN A 88 4.31 24.22 27.50
N THR A 89 4.53 24.97 26.42
CA THR A 89 4.76 26.41 26.48
C THR A 89 3.42 27.13 26.39
N VAL A 90 3.08 27.91 27.41
CA VAL A 90 1.85 28.71 27.44
C VAL A 90 2.21 30.18 27.36
N ARG A 91 1.61 30.92 26.43
CA ARG A 91 1.71 32.39 26.41
C ARG A 91 0.66 32.96 27.36
N CYS A 92 1.10 33.79 28.29
CA CYS A 92 0.21 34.44 29.25
C CYS A 92 0.34 35.96 29.12
N LYS A 93 -0.79 36.67 29.11
CA LYS A 93 -0.82 38.13 29.22
C LYS A 93 -1.16 38.49 30.66
N VAL A 94 -0.25 39.19 31.35
CA VAL A 94 -0.49 39.67 32.72
C VAL A 94 -1.15 41.05 32.64
N THR A 95 -2.43 41.13 32.99
CA THR A 95 -3.13 42.39 33.24
C THR A 95 -3.65 42.36 34.67
N THR A 96 -3.24 43.36 35.46
CA THR A 96 -3.68 43.69 36.83
C THR A 96 -4.55 42.63 37.51
N GLY A 97 -3.90 41.67 38.16
CA GLY A 97 -4.49 40.80 39.19
C GLY A 97 -5.16 39.50 38.74
N ARG A 98 -5.23 39.16 37.44
CA ARG A 98 -5.70 37.85 36.98
C ARG A 98 -4.83 37.27 35.87
N LEU A 99 -4.47 35.99 36.02
CA LEU A 99 -3.82 35.19 34.98
C LEU A 99 -4.91 34.67 34.04
N VAL A 100 -4.90 35.10 32.77
CA VAL A 100 -5.83 34.59 31.74
C VAL A 100 -5.01 33.84 30.70
N ILE A 101 -5.26 32.53 30.57
CA ILE A 101 -4.67 31.70 29.51
C ILE A 101 -5.47 31.95 28.23
N LYS A 102 -4.86 32.54 27.22
CA LYS A 102 -5.41 32.63 25.86
C LYS A 102 -4.56 31.74 24.96
N ASP A 103 -5.21 30.81 24.29
CA ASP A 103 -4.62 29.78 23.44
C ASP A 103 -3.51 28.94 24.09
N PRO A 104 -3.79 27.69 24.49
CA PRO A 104 -2.71 26.74 24.68
C PRO A 104 -2.04 26.54 23.31
N GLY A 105 -0.85 27.10 23.14
CA GLY A 105 -0.05 26.87 21.94
C GLY A 105 0.23 25.37 21.73
N PRO A 106 0.67 24.98 20.52
CA PRO A 106 0.93 23.59 20.18
C PRO A 106 1.94 22.97 21.16
N PHE A 107 1.76 21.67 21.45
CA PHE A 107 2.73 20.91 22.24
C PHE A 107 4.09 20.94 21.54
N GLN A 108 5.12 21.39 22.25
CA GLN A 108 6.49 21.35 21.76
C GLN A 108 7.24 20.25 22.50
N ILE A 109 7.64 19.21 21.77
CA ILE A 109 8.49 18.15 22.32
C ILE A 109 9.94 18.66 22.27
N HIS A 110 10.50 18.98 23.43
CA HIS A 110 11.91 19.29 23.54
C HIS A 110 12.68 18.00 23.84
N TYR A 111 13.50 17.55 22.88
CA TYR A 111 14.43 16.46 23.10
C TYR A 111 15.61 16.98 23.93
N VAL A 112 15.59 16.75 25.24
CA VAL A 112 16.75 17.02 26.10
C VAL A 112 17.47 15.70 26.34
N CYS A 113 18.51 15.42 25.54
CA CYS A 113 19.40 14.30 25.82
C CYS A 113 20.41 14.76 26.89
N ALA A 114 20.12 14.52 28.17
CA ALA A 114 21.08 14.77 29.24
C ALA A 114 22.04 13.58 29.36
N TYR A 115 23.25 13.71 28.82
CA TYR A 115 24.33 12.77 29.08
C TYR A 115 24.84 13.00 30.50
N PHE A 116 24.41 12.18 31.47
CA PHE A 116 25.08 12.14 32.77
C PHE A 116 26.33 11.25 32.66
N GLY A 117 27.38 11.80 32.03
CA GLY A 117 28.71 11.25 32.17
C GLY A 117 29.18 11.47 33.60
N SER A 118 29.31 10.42 34.39
CA SER A 118 30.06 10.45 35.65
C SER A 118 31.54 10.62 35.35
N GLY A 119 31.97 11.84 35.02
CA GLY A 119 33.37 12.11 34.73
C GLY A 119 33.63 13.58 34.47
N ARG A 120 34.55 14.17 35.24
CA ARG A 120 34.98 15.57 35.13
C ARG A 120 35.78 15.83 33.85
N HIS A 121 35.16 15.84 32.66
CA HIS A 121 35.79 16.47 31.48
C HIS A 121 34.72 17.14 30.60
N LYS A 122 34.75 18.47 30.57
CA LYS A 122 33.96 19.29 29.65
C LYS A 122 34.49 19.08 28.22
N ASN A 123 33.78 18.31 27.41
CA ASN A 123 34.03 18.23 25.97
C ASN A 123 33.16 19.28 25.25
N THR A 124 33.79 20.34 24.75
CA THR A 124 33.16 21.43 23.99
C THR A 124 32.56 20.98 22.66
N ALA A 125 33.06 19.90 22.06
CA ALA A 125 32.54 19.40 20.77
C ALA A 125 31.12 18.80 20.88
N GLY A 126 30.75 18.27 22.06
CA GLY A 126 29.40 17.72 22.29
C GLY A 126 28.32 18.80 22.40
N GLN A 127 28.67 20.00 22.87
CA GLN A 127 27.73 21.12 22.97
C GLN A 127 27.44 21.77 21.60
N GLU A 128 28.44 21.85 20.71
CA GLU A 128 28.25 22.36 19.35
C GLU A 128 27.36 21.45 18.50
N TYR A 129 27.53 20.12 18.64
CA TYR A 129 26.66 19.14 17.98
C TYR A 129 25.21 19.23 18.49
N PHE A 130 25.02 19.43 19.80
CA PHE A 130 23.70 19.61 20.42
C PHE A 130 22.98 20.85 19.87
N HIS A 131 23.69 21.97 19.69
CA HIS A 131 23.15 23.19 19.11
C HIS A 131 22.81 23.06 17.62
N GLN A 132 23.60 22.33 16.83
CA GLN A 132 23.28 22.06 15.43
C GLN A 132 22.05 21.17 15.26
N VAL A 133 21.90 20.13 16.09
CA VAL A 133 20.74 19.23 16.04
C VAL A 133 19.46 19.95 16.49
N THR A 134 19.53 20.78 17.53
CA THR A 134 18.36 21.60 17.94
C THR A 134 17.98 22.65 16.91
N ALA A 135 18.96 23.31 16.26
CA ALA A 135 18.68 24.26 15.18
C ALA A 135 17.98 23.61 13.97
N ASN A 136 18.41 22.40 13.58
CA ASN A 136 17.78 21.61 12.51
C ASN A 136 16.40 21.03 12.87
N LEU A 137 16.14 20.78 14.16
CA LEU A 137 14.81 20.35 14.64
C LEU A 137 13.83 21.52 14.74
N THR A 138 14.29 22.73 15.09
CA THR A 138 13.45 23.93 15.08
C THR A 138 13.06 24.38 13.66
N THR A 139 13.86 24.09 12.64
CA THR A 139 13.49 24.37 11.23
C THR A 139 12.52 23.33 10.66
N LYS A 140 12.49 22.09 11.19
CA LYS A 140 11.43 21.11 10.93
C LYS A 140 10.29 21.18 11.95
N THR A 141 9.82 22.38 12.26
CA THR A 141 8.55 22.53 12.97
C THR A 141 7.43 22.08 12.03
N HIS A 142 6.97 20.84 12.17
CA HIS A 142 5.67 20.45 11.63
C HIS A 142 4.62 21.33 12.31
N HIS A 143 4.08 22.30 11.57
CA HIS A 143 2.84 22.95 11.93
C HIS A 143 1.73 21.91 11.91
N PHE A 144 1.51 21.22 13.03
CA PHE A 144 0.19 20.70 13.33
C PHE A 144 -0.69 21.90 13.70
N SER A 145 -1.19 22.60 12.69
CA SER A 145 -2.32 23.50 12.89
C SER A 145 -3.54 22.62 13.14
N SER A 146 -4.10 22.71 14.34
CA SER A 146 -5.44 22.18 14.65
C SER A 146 -6.56 23.08 14.09
N GLU A 147 -6.28 23.83 13.03
CA GLU A 147 -7.30 24.41 12.17
C GLU A 147 -7.46 23.43 11.01
N MET A 148 -8.66 22.87 10.85
CA MET A 148 -9.09 22.27 9.59
C MET A 148 -8.86 23.32 8.50
N SER A 149 -7.71 23.24 7.82
CA SER A 149 -7.44 24.07 6.66
C SER A 149 -8.50 23.77 5.62
N SER A 150 -8.98 24.81 4.94
CA SER A 150 -9.79 24.74 3.71
C SER A 150 -9.63 23.40 2.98
N GLU A 151 -10.74 22.68 2.76
CA GLU A 151 -10.78 21.34 2.17
C GLU A 151 -9.74 21.21 1.04
N THR A 152 -8.82 20.24 1.16
CA THR A 152 -7.88 19.93 0.08
C THR A 152 -8.70 19.70 -1.19
N PRO A 153 -8.49 20.50 -2.26
CA PRO A 153 -9.30 20.37 -3.47
C PRO A 153 -9.12 18.98 -4.06
N ASN A 154 -10.21 18.37 -4.54
CA ASN A 154 -10.09 17.11 -5.28
C ASN A 154 -9.60 17.42 -6.69
N VAL A 155 -8.44 16.91 -7.08
CA VAL A 155 -7.89 17.04 -8.44
C VAL A 155 -7.99 15.68 -9.12
N ALA A 156 -8.40 15.66 -10.39
CA ALA A 156 -8.52 14.47 -11.21
C ALA A 156 -7.79 14.60 -12.55
N ALA A 157 -7.22 13.50 -13.03
CA ALA A 157 -6.71 13.37 -14.38
C ALA A 157 -7.83 12.88 -15.31
N LEU A 158 -8.35 13.80 -16.13
CA LEU A 158 -9.51 13.57 -16.97
C LEU A 158 -9.12 13.21 -18.39
N LEU A 159 -9.70 12.13 -18.91
CA LEU A 159 -9.73 11.85 -20.32
C LEU A 159 -10.87 12.65 -20.96
N MET A 160 -10.54 13.53 -21.91
CA MET A 160 -11.52 14.42 -22.56
C MET A 160 -12.15 13.82 -23.83
N GLY A 161 -11.46 12.86 -24.45
CA GLY A 161 -11.88 12.16 -25.65
C GLY A 161 -11.05 10.91 -25.89
N VAL A 162 -11.47 10.04 -26.83
CA VAL A 162 -10.70 8.84 -27.18
C VAL A 162 -9.35 9.27 -27.78
N GLY A 163 -8.26 8.71 -27.25
CA GLY A 163 -6.90 8.95 -27.72
C GLY A 163 -6.29 10.27 -27.26
N GLU A 164 -7.01 11.08 -26.48
CA GLU A 164 -6.49 12.33 -25.92
C GLU A 164 -5.66 12.08 -24.66
N ASP A 165 -4.70 12.98 -24.40
CA ASP A 165 -3.93 12.99 -23.17
C ASP A 165 -4.80 13.37 -21.97
N LEU A 166 -4.41 12.90 -20.79
CA LEU A 166 -5.09 13.25 -19.54
C LEU A 166 -4.86 14.71 -19.17
N VAL A 167 -5.94 15.41 -18.80
CA VAL A 167 -5.92 16.80 -18.36
C VAL A 167 -6.26 16.88 -16.88
N LEU A 168 -5.38 17.49 -16.07
CA LEU A 168 -5.67 17.73 -14.66
C LEU A 168 -6.72 18.84 -14.50
N LYS A 169 -7.79 18.55 -13.78
CA LYS A 169 -8.78 19.55 -13.36
C LYS A 169 -9.23 19.30 -11.93
N GLU A 170 -9.59 20.37 -11.24
CA GLU A 170 -10.35 20.26 -9.99
C GLU A 170 -11.73 19.65 -10.26
N GLN A 171 -12.18 18.81 -9.34
CA GLN A 171 -13.47 18.14 -9.33
C GLN A 171 -14.09 18.27 -7.94
N PRO A 172 -15.41 18.11 -7.80
CA PRO A 172 -16.02 17.95 -6.49
C PRO A 172 -15.41 16.75 -5.76
N VAL A 173 -15.25 16.84 -4.43
CA VAL A 173 -14.91 15.69 -3.61
C VAL A 173 -16.10 14.71 -3.65
N PRO A 174 -15.90 13.42 -4.00
CA PRO A 174 -16.98 12.46 -4.02
C PRO A 174 -17.65 12.32 -2.65
N THR A 175 -18.98 12.27 -2.63
CA THR A 175 -19.71 11.86 -1.42
C THR A 175 -19.93 10.35 -1.48
N PRO A 176 -19.42 9.56 -0.52
CA PRO A 176 -19.61 8.11 -0.54
C PRO A 176 -21.09 7.79 -0.33
N GLY A 177 -21.59 6.84 -1.10
CA GLY A 177 -22.89 6.19 -0.91
C GLY A 177 -22.96 5.37 0.38
N ALA A 178 -24.11 4.74 0.63
CA ALA A 178 -24.37 4.07 1.91
C ALA A 178 -23.39 2.93 2.24
N SER A 179 -22.95 2.17 1.22
CA SER A 179 -22.01 1.05 1.34
C SER A 179 -20.59 1.39 0.86
N GLU A 180 -20.26 2.68 0.75
CA GLU A 180 -18.98 3.12 0.21
C GLU A 180 -18.10 3.78 1.28
N VAL A 181 -16.81 3.82 1.02
CA VAL A 181 -15.87 4.67 1.75
C VAL A 181 -15.28 5.70 0.80
N LEU A 182 -15.00 6.89 1.34
CA LEU A 182 -14.21 7.90 0.66
C LEU A 182 -12.75 7.73 1.10
N ILE A 183 -11.88 7.49 0.14
CA ILE A 183 -10.45 7.31 0.36
C ILE A 183 -9.75 8.56 -0.14
N ARG A 184 -8.90 9.14 0.70
CA ARG A 184 -7.88 10.09 0.24
C ARG A 184 -6.72 9.27 -0.29
N ASN A 185 -6.53 9.31 -1.60
CA ASN A 185 -5.52 8.51 -2.28
C ASN A 185 -4.14 9.01 -1.87
N HIS A 186 -3.20 8.08 -1.77
CA HIS A 186 -1.78 8.35 -1.54
C HIS A 186 -0.94 7.80 -2.68
N ALA A 187 -1.32 6.66 -3.22
CA ALA A 187 -0.66 6.04 -4.35
C ALA A 187 -1.67 5.44 -5.32
N LEU A 188 -1.42 5.60 -6.61
CA LEU A 188 -2.24 5.09 -7.70
C LEU A 188 -1.34 4.31 -8.65
N ALA A 189 -1.78 3.13 -9.09
CA ALA A 189 -1.02 2.35 -10.06
C ALA A 189 -1.72 2.32 -11.42
N VAL A 190 -0.91 2.36 -12.48
CA VAL A 190 -1.41 2.22 -13.85
C VAL A 190 -1.34 0.76 -14.32
N ASN A 191 -2.31 0.37 -15.12
CA ASN A 191 -2.47 -0.97 -15.68
C ASN A 191 -2.53 -0.91 -17.21
N PRO A 192 -2.24 -2.03 -17.91
CA PRO A 192 -2.40 -2.10 -19.36
C PRO A 192 -3.82 -1.79 -19.85
N VAL A 193 -4.84 -2.05 -19.03
CA VAL A 193 -6.23 -1.71 -19.37
C VAL A 193 -6.42 -0.19 -19.51
N ASP A 194 -5.72 0.63 -18.71
CA ASP A 194 -5.89 2.08 -18.68
C ASP A 194 -5.49 2.73 -20.01
N TRP A 195 -4.29 2.41 -20.53
CA TRP A 195 -3.85 2.97 -21.82
C TRP A 195 -4.67 2.42 -22.98
N LYS A 196 -5.13 1.17 -22.90
CA LYS A 196 -6.02 0.57 -23.91
C LYS A 196 -7.35 1.28 -23.92
N LEU A 197 -7.93 1.61 -22.77
CA LEU A 197 -9.16 2.38 -22.67
C LEU A 197 -8.99 3.79 -23.22
N GLN A 198 -7.89 4.46 -22.82
CA GLN A 198 -7.54 5.77 -23.34
C GLN A 198 -7.44 5.76 -24.86
N THR A 199 -6.68 4.83 -25.44
CA THR A 199 -6.36 4.84 -26.87
C THR A 199 -7.47 4.25 -27.73
N LEU A 200 -8.08 3.14 -27.31
CA LEU A 200 -8.99 2.35 -28.15
C LEU A 200 -10.47 2.63 -27.87
N GLY A 201 -10.83 3.15 -26.70
CA GLY A 201 -12.20 3.56 -26.37
C GLY A 201 -13.25 2.45 -26.33
N PHE A 202 -12.85 1.18 -26.22
CA PHE A 202 -13.74 0.01 -26.42
C PHE A 202 -14.84 -0.18 -25.36
N MET A 203 -14.84 0.59 -24.26
CA MET A 203 -15.88 0.53 -23.22
C MET A 203 -17.00 1.58 -23.36
N GLY A 204 -16.94 2.45 -24.38
CA GLY A 204 -17.98 3.46 -24.64
C GLY A 204 -18.21 4.43 -23.46
N GLY A 205 -19.33 5.14 -23.46
CA GLY A 205 -19.72 6.10 -22.41
C GLY A 205 -19.29 7.56 -22.64
N PRO A 206 -19.91 8.54 -21.96
CA PRO A 206 -19.68 9.97 -22.18
C PRO A 206 -18.34 10.46 -21.62
N TYR A 207 -17.78 11.51 -22.24
CA TYR A 207 -16.61 12.23 -21.74
C TYR A 207 -17.02 13.54 -21.04
N PRO A 208 -16.22 14.05 -20.09
CA PRO A 208 -14.92 13.53 -19.63
C PRO A 208 -15.04 12.32 -18.70
N LYS A 209 -13.96 11.53 -18.58
CA LYS A 209 -13.87 10.35 -17.70
C LYS A 209 -12.65 10.41 -16.79
N ILE A 210 -12.78 9.82 -15.61
CA ILE A 210 -11.65 9.51 -14.72
C ILE A 210 -11.37 8.02 -14.85
N LEU A 211 -10.17 7.66 -15.32
CA LEU A 211 -9.74 6.26 -15.46
C LEU A 211 -9.11 5.73 -14.16
N GLY A 212 -8.49 4.57 -14.24
CA GLY A 212 -7.76 3.95 -13.14
C GLY A 212 -8.62 3.03 -12.28
N ALA A 213 -7.98 1.94 -11.84
CA ALA A 213 -8.55 0.94 -10.93
C ALA A 213 -7.78 0.87 -9.60
N ASP A 214 -6.45 0.89 -9.64
CA ASP A 214 -5.64 0.60 -8.45
C ASP A 214 -5.37 1.84 -7.61
N LEU A 215 -5.72 1.78 -6.32
CA LEU A 215 -5.37 2.80 -5.35
C LEU A 215 -4.98 2.23 -3.99
N ALA A 216 -4.21 3.02 -3.26
CA ALA A 216 -4.05 2.88 -1.82
C ALA A 216 -4.04 4.26 -1.15
N GLY A 217 -4.61 4.33 0.04
CA GLY A 217 -4.79 5.59 0.75
C GLY A 217 -5.33 5.42 2.16
N VAL A 218 -5.94 6.49 2.64
CA VAL A 218 -6.53 6.57 3.98
C VAL A 218 -8.01 6.88 3.87
N VAL A 219 -8.85 6.10 4.56
CA VAL A 219 -10.28 6.38 4.66
C VAL A 219 -10.48 7.72 5.36
N VAL A 220 -11.27 8.62 4.76
CA VAL A 220 -11.61 9.93 5.34
C VAL A 220 -13.08 10.07 5.68
N LYS A 221 -13.95 9.30 5.03
CA LYS A 221 -15.39 9.26 5.31
C LYS A 221 -15.94 7.87 4.98
N VAL A 222 -16.99 7.47 5.67
CA VAL A 222 -17.69 6.20 5.44
C VAL A 222 -19.18 6.45 5.21
N GLY A 223 -19.79 5.58 4.42
CA GLY A 223 -21.24 5.54 4.19
C GLY A 223 -22.01 5.13 5.43
N SER A 224 -23.31 5.42 5.44
CA SER A 224 -24.19 5.17 6.60
C SER A 224 -24.36 3.70 6.97
N SER A 225 -24.08 2.77 6.04
CA SER A 225 -24.19 1.33 6.23
C SER A 225 -22.84 0.65 6.45
N VAL A 226 -21.76 1.42 6.57
CA VAL A 226 -20.40 0.89 6.74
C VAL A 226 -20.01 0.90 8.22
N ASP A 227 -19.74 -0.29 8.76
CA ASP A 227 -19.28 -0.51 10.16
C ASP A 227 -17.89 -1.14 10.25
N VAL A 228 -17.45 -1.83 9.20
CA VAL A 228 -16.14 -2.49 9.13
C VAL A 228 -14.96 -1.54 8.88
N PHE A 229 -15.19 -0.29 8.44
CA PHE A 229 -14.17 0.74 8.22
C PHE A 229 -14.45 2.01 9.04
N LYS A 230 -13.40 2.76 9.35
CA LYS A 230 -13.50 4.08 9.97
C LYS A 230 -12.47 5.06 9.38
N PRO A 231 -12.71 6.39 9.49
CA PRO A 231 -11.70 7.37 9.13
C PRO A 231 -10.36 7.10 9.82
N GLY A 232 -9.26 7.25 9.08
CA GLY A 232 -7.90 6.93 9.51
C GLY A 232 -7.43 5.52 9.17
N ASP A 233 -8.32 4.59 8.79
CA ASP A 233 -7.91 3.26 8.34
C ASP A 233 -7.07 3.36 7.05
N ARG A 234 -5.94 2.65 7.02
CA ARG A 234 -5.08 2.51 5.83
C ARG A 234 -5.60 1.37 4.97
N VAL A 235 -5.80 1.65 3.68
CA VAL A 235 -6.46 0.71 2.77
C VAL A 235 -5.83 0.69 1.39
N LEU A 236 -6.01 -0.44 0.70
CA LEU A 236 -5.94 -0.55 -0.76
C LEU A 236 -7.34 -0.84 -1.30
N ALA A 237 -7.57 -0.51 -2.58
CA ALA A 237 -8.84 -0.82 -3.23
C ALA A 237 -8.72 -0.99 -4.75
N ASP A 238 -9.59 -1.82 -5.32
CA ASP A 238 -9.87 -1.83 -6.76
C ASP A 238 -11.12 -1.00 -7.03
N SER A 239 -10.94 0.01 -7.87
CA SER A 239 -11.93 1.03 -8.15
C SER A 239 -12.78 0.68 -9.38
N SER A 240 -14.09 0.75 -9.22
CA SER A 240 -15.06 0.32 -10.25
C SER A 240 -15.31 1.36 -11.36
N GLY A 241 -14.58 2.48 -11.40
CA GLY A 241 -14.84 3.61 -12.29
C GLY A 241 -14.79 3.25 -13.77
N ILE A 242 -13.85 2.40 -14.16
CA ILE A 242 -13.74 1.86 -15.52
C ILE A 242 -15.03 1.15 -15.95
N MET A 243 -15.65 0.40 -15.03
CA MET A 243 -16.84 -0.40 -15.34
C MET A 243 -18.15 0.38 -15.20
N THR A 244 -18.26 1.19 -14.15
CA THR A 244 -19.48 1.92 -13.80
C THR A 244 -19.66 3.20 -14.60
N GLN A 245 -18.58 3.69 -15.23
CA GLN A 245 -18.54 5.00 -15.89
C GLN A 245 -18.90 6.16 -14.93
N ASN A 246 -18.80 5.93 -13.63
CA ASN A 246 -19.04 6.93 -12.60
C ASN A 246 -17.72 7.60 -12.23
N ALA A 247 -17.64 8.92 -12.45
CA ALA A 247 -16.45 9.71 -12.13
C ALA A 247 -16.05 9.63 -10.65
N ASN A 248 -17.01 9.44 -9.73
CA ASN A 248 -16.72 9.28 -8.30
C ASN A 248 -15.88 8.02 -8.01
N HIS A 249 -15.94 7.03 -8.90
CA HIS A 249 -15.30 5.72 -8.74
C HIS A 249 -14.07 5.54 -9.64
N GLY A 250 -13.65 6.54 -10.42
CA GLY A 250 -12.35 6.50 -11.12
C GLY A 250 -11.22 6.80 -10.15
N CYS A 251 -10.11 6.07 -10.16
CA CYS A 251 -9.07 6.28 -9.14
C CYS A 251 -8.00 7.33 -9.52
N PHE A 252 -7.91 7.76 -10.78
CA PHE A 252 -6.97 8.81 -11.22
C PHE A 252 -7.37 10.22 -10.74
N GLN A 253 -7.53 10.36 -9.43
CA GLN A 253 -7.86 11.58 -8.71
C GLN A 253 -7.36 11.49 -7.25
N THR A 254 -7.42 12.60 -6.51
CA THR A 254 -6.94 12.65 -5.11
C THR A 254 -7.91 12.02 -4.11
N PHE A 255 -9.21 11.95 -4.42
CA PHE A 255 -10.23 11.30 -3.58
C PHE A 255 -11.12 10.39 -4.39
N THR A 256 -11.30 9.15 -3.94
CA THR A 256 -12.12 8.17 -4.66
C THR A 256 -13.13 7.54 -3.71
N ALA A 257 -14.39 7.45 -4.14
CA ALA A 257 -15.41 6.67 -3.47
C ALA A 257 -15.35 5.23 -3.99
N VAL A 258 -15.32 4.26 -3.07
CA VAL A 258 -15.24 2.84 -3.40
C VAL A 258 -16.19 2.04 -2.53
N ASP A 259 -16.91 1.09 -3.12
CA ASP A 259 -17.74 0.14 -2.39
C ASP A 259 -16.88 -0.74 -1.47
N VAL A 260 -17.31 -0.94 -0.24
CA VAL A 260 -16.55 -1.68 0.78
C VAL A 260 -16.18 -3.10 0.37
N SER A 261 -16.93 -3.71 -0.55
CA SER A 261 -16.60 -5.04 -1.10
C SER A 261 -15.27 -5.08 -1.83
N SER A 262 -14.74 -3.95 -2.29
CA SER A 262 -13.48 -3.85 -3.04
C SER A 262 -12.37 -3.15 -2.26
N VAL A 263 -12.51 -3.03 -0.93
CA VAL A 263 -11.57 -2.33 -0.05
C VAL A 263 -10.94 -3.30 0.94
N THR A 264 -9.62 -3.26 1.04
CA THR A 264 -8.85 -4.08 1.99
C THR A 264 -8.09 -3.20 2.95
N LYS A 265 -8.23 -3.46 4.26
CA LYS A 265 -7.32 -2.91 5.27
C LYS A 265 -5.93 -3.49 5.09
N ILE A 266 -4.93 -2.63 5.17
CA ILE A 266 -3.52 -3.04 5.09
C ILE A 266 -2.84 -2.91 6.46
N PRO A 267 -1.93 -3.83 6.81
CA PRO A 267 -1.14 -3.73 8.03
C PRO A 267 -0.11 -2.61 7.95
N ASP A 268 0.44 -2.22 9.10
CA ASP A 268 1.42 -1.14 9.13
C ASP A 268 2.72 -1.45 8.40
N SER A 269 3.05 -2.74 8.30
CA SER A 269 4.19 -3.30 7.58
C SER A 269 4.11 -3.12 6.06
N THR A 270 2.92 -2.90 5.50
CA THR A 270 2.72 -2.71 4.06
C THR A 270 2.66 -1.22 3.74
N SER A 271 3.59 -0.73 2.92
CA SER A 271 3.57 0.67 2.47
C SER A 271 2.36 0.96 1.57
N LEU A 272 1.83 2.18 1.59
CA LEU A 272 0.71 2.56 0.72
C LEU A 272 1.10 2.47 -0.77
N THR A 273 2.29 2.95 -1.13
CA THR A 273 2.82 2.85 -2.51
C THR A 273 2.94 1.40 -2.99
N GLY A 274 3.44 0.50 -2.14
CA GLY A 274 3.48 -0.93 -2.46
C GLY A 274 2.08 -1.54 -2.53
N ALA A 275 1.18 -1.18 -1.60
CA ALA A 275 -0.18 -1.69 -1.56
C ALA A 275 -0.97 -1.37 -2.86
N ALA A 276 -0.76 -0.20 -3.45
CA ALA A 276 -1.39 0.19 -4.73
C ALA A 276 -1.00 -0.73 -5.90
N THR A 277 0.03 -1.57 -5.79
CA THR A 277 0.42 -2.50 -6.86
C THR A 277 -0.48 -3.73 -6.98
N LEU A 278 -1.26 -4.02 -5.93
CA LEU A 278 -1.96 -5.28 -5.74
C LEU A 278 -3.40 -5.36 -6.31
N PRO A 279 -4.30 -4.36 -6.14
CA PRO A 279 -5.75 -4.60 -6.17
C PRO A 279 -6.23 -5.35 -7.42
N LEU A 280 -6.07 -4.77 -8.61
CA LEU A 280 -6.50 -5.37 -9.88
C LEU A 280 -5.82 -6.70 -10.14
N ALA A 281 -4.53 -6.81 -9.84
CA ALA A 281 -3.78 -8.04 -10.08
C ALA A 281 -4.27 -9.20 -9.18
N VAL A 282 -4.55 -8.90 -7.91
CA VAL A 282 -5.08 -9.86 -6.94
C VAL A 282 -6.51 -10.24 -7.31
N ASP A 283 -7.35 -9.30 -7.72
CA ASP A 283 -8.71 -9.57 -8.19
C ASP A 283 -8.74 -10.45 -9.43
N THR A 284 -7.83 -10.19 -10.38
CA THR A 284 -7.68 -11.02 -11.57
C THR A 284 -7.27 -12.44 -11.18
N ALA A 285 -6.27 -12.58 -10.30
CA ALA A 285 -5.85 -13.90 -9.80
C ALA A 285 -6.98 -14.61 -9.03
N GLY A 286 -7.74 -13.88 -8.21
CA GLY A 286 -8.89 -14.41 -7.49
C GLY A 286 -9.96 -14.98 -8.42
N GLN A 287 -10.27 -14.27 -9.51
CA GLN A 287 -11.21 -14.77 -10.51
C GLN A 287 -10.69 -15.99 -11.27
N VAL A 288 -9.39 -16.04 -11.61
CA VAL A 288 -8.76 -17.25 -12.19
C VAL A 288 -9.09 -18.46 -11.32
N PHE A 289 -8.86 -18.38 -10.01
CA PHE A 289 -9.02 -19.53 -9.13
C PHE A 289 -10.48 -19.80 -8.74
N PHE A 290 -11.26 -18.79 -8.37
CA PHE A 290 -12.59 -18.97 -7.77
C PHE A 290 -13.77 -18.82 -8.75
N ASP A 291 -13.54 -18.26 -9.94
CA ASP A 291 -14.53 -18.26 -11.05
C ASP A 291 -14.14 -19.27 -12.11
N ASN A 292 -13.04 -19.03 -12.83
CA ASN A 292 -12.67 -19.83 -14.00
C ASN A 292 -12.35 -21.29 -13.64
N LEU A 293 -11.61 -21.53 -12.54
CA LEU A 293 -11.26 -22.87 -12.08
C LEU A 293 -12.24 -23.42 -11.02
N GLY A 294 -13.20 -22.61 -10.55
CA GLY A 294 -14.24 -23.03 -9.62
C GLY A 294 -13.72 -23.54 -8.27
N LEU A 295 -12.55 -23.08 -7.82
CA LEU A 295 -12.01 -23.49 -6.52
C LEU A 295 -12.84 -22.92 -5.36
N PRO A 296 -13.00 -23.68 -4.27
CA PRO A 296 -13.62 -23.15 -3.07
C PRO A 296 -12.73 -22.08 -2.43
N TYR A 297 -13.36 -21.13 -1.75
CA TYR A 297 -12.66 -20.18 -0.91
C TYR A 297 -11.99 -20.89 0.27
N PRO A 298 -10.72 -20.61 0.58
CA PRO A 298 -10.09 -21.04 1.83
C PRO A 298 -10.85 -20.53 3.06
N ASP A 299 -11.02 -21.37 4.07
CA ASP A 299 -11.56 -20.92 5.38
C ASP A 299 -10.55 -20.04 6.14
N GLY A 300 -9.27 -20.10 5.78
CA GLY A 300 -8.18 -19.31 6.31
C GLY A 300 -6.85 -19.59 5.60
N PRO A 301 -5.74 -18.91 6.00
CA PRO A 301 -4.44 -19.04 5.33
C PRO A 301 -3.87 -20.47 5.31
N GLU A 302 -4.18 -21.27 6.33
CA GLU A 302 -3.73 -22.67 6.45
C GLU A 302 -4.62 -23.65 5.67
N ASP A 303 -5.77 -23.20 5.17
CA ASP A 303 -6.73 -24.06 4.47
C ASP A 303 -6.32 -24.29 3.01
N LYS A 304 -5.57 -25.37 2.80
CA LYS A 304 -5.13 -25.82 1.47
C LYS A 304 -6.13 -26.77 0.81
N LYS A 305 -7.40 -26.82 1.24
CA LYS A 305 -8.43 -27.70 0.63
C LYS A 305 -8.62 -27.46 -0.87
N ALA A 306 -8.28 -26.28 -1.38
CA ALA A 306 -8.28 -25.95 -2.81
C ALA A 306 -7.31 -26.84 -3.64
N ASN A 307 -6.35 -27.53 -3.03
CA ASN A 307 -5.43 -28.46 -3.68
C ASN A 307 -6.11 -29.77 -4.18
N SER A 308 -7.44 -29.85 -4.16
CA SER A 308 -8.16 -31.05 -4.61
C SER A 308 -8.28 -31.18 -6.13
N ILE A 309 -8.21 -30.09 -6.89
CA ILE A 309 -8.46 -30.10 -8.35
C ILE A 309 -7.21 -30.49 -9.15
N LEU A 310 -6.02 -30.04 -8.76
CA LEU A 310 -4.77 -30.32 -9.47
C LEU A 310 -3.95 -31.44 -8.82
N ARG A 311 -4.57 -32.42 -8.14
CA ARG A 311 -3.79 -33.51 -7.50
C ARG A 311 -2.94 -34.25 -8.54
N GLY A 312 -1.62 -34.12 -8.42
CA GLY A 312 -0.65 -34.71 -9.35
C GLY A 312 -0.37 -33.88 -10.61
N ASP A 313 -1.01 -32.71 -10.73
CA ASP A 313 -0.84 -31.76 -11.82
C ASP A 313 -0.12 -30.51 -11.32
N VAL A 314 0.52 -29.78 -12.24
CA VAL A 314 1.19 -28.51 -11.99
C VAL A 314 0.48 -27.41 -12.75
N LEU A 315 0.31 -26.27 -12.11
CA LEU A 315 -0.19 -25.06 -12.75
C LEU A 315 0.93 -24.41 -13.58
N LEU A 316 0.70 -24.23 -14.87
CA LEU A 316 1.56 -23.40 -15.72
C LEU A 316 1.12 -21.93 -15.60
N VAL A 317 2.05 -21.02 -15.33
CA VAL A 317 1.82 -19.56 -15.41
C VAL A 317 2.74 -18.97 -16.48
N TRP A 318 2.18 -18.64 -17.64
CA TRP A 318 2.94 -18.03 -18.72
C TRP A 318 2.97 -16.50 -18.56
N GLY A 319 4.17 -15.90 -18.59
CA GLY A 319 4.34 -14.46 -18.39
C GLY A 319 4.25 -14.03 -16.92
N ALA A 320 4.79 -14.84 -16.02
CA ALA A 320 4.60 -14.72 -14.57
C ALA A 320 5.22 -13.45 -13.94
N ALA A 321 6.16 -12.78 -14.61
CA ALA A 321 6.82 -11.59 -14.06
C ALA A 321 5.92 -10.34 -13.99
N GLY A 322 4.84 -10.29 -14.79
CA GLY A 322 3.86 -9.20 -14.73
C GLY A 322 3.03 -9.23 -13.45
N SER A 323 2.35 -8.13 -13.13
CA SER A 323 1.61 -7.96 -11.87
C SER A 323 0.58 -9.06 -11.62
N VAL A 324 -0.22 -9.40 -12.63
CA VAL A 324 -1.18 -10.52 -12.54
C VAL A 324 -0.45 -11.85 -12.36
N GLY A 325 0.58 -12.11 -13.15
CA GLY A 325 1.38 -13.34 -13.04
C GLY A 325 1.94 -13.56 -11.64
N ARG A 326 2.48 -12.50 -11.01
CA ARG A 326 2.97 -12.54 -9.63
C ARG A 326 1.86 -12.82 -8.63
N ALA A 327 0.68 -12.23 -8.80
CA ALA A 327 -0.48 -12.50 -7.96
C ALA A 327 -0.97 -13.95 -8.12
N VAL A 328 -1.00 -14.48 -9.35
CA VAL A 328 -1.35 -15.87 -9.65
C VAL A 328 -0.36 -16.84 -9.00
N VAL A 329 0.95 -16.61 -9.09
CA VAL A 329 1.97 -17.46 -8.44
C VAL A 329 1.78 -17.49 -6.93
N GLN A 330 1.61 -16.32 -6.29
CA GLN A 330 1.43 -16.24 -4.84
C GLN A 330 0.14 -16.91 -4.39
N LEU A 331 -0.98 -16.64 -5.08
CA LEU A 331 -2.26 -17.21 -4.73
C LEU A 331 -2.29 -18.72 -4.98
N ALA A 332 -1.68 -19.21 -6.05
CA ALA A 332 -1.49 -20.65 -6.27
C ALA A 332 -0.73 -21.31 -5.11
N ARG A 333 0.39 -20.72 -4.66
CA ARG A 333 1.17 -21.22 -3.50
C ARG A 333 0.31 -21.26 -2.23
N ILE A 334 -0.45 -20.19 -1.96
CA ILE A 334 -1.36 -20.09 -0.81
C ILE A 334 -2.41 -21.21 -0.86
N LEU A 335 -2.97 -21.47 -2.04
CA LEU A 335 -3.95 -22.54 -2.28
C LEU A 335 -3.33 -23.95 -2.29
N GLY A 336 -2.00 -24.05 -2.11
CA GLY A 336 -1.26 -25.31 -2.06
C GLY A 336 -0.94 -25.92 -3.42
N LEU A 337 -1.11 -25.15 -4.50
CA LEU A 337 -0.81 -25.58 -5.86
C LEU A 337 0.68 -25.44 -6.15
N GLU A 338 1.21 -26.40 -6.88
CA GLU A 338 2.56 -26.29 -7.43
C GLU A 338 2.55 -25.51 -8.74
N VAL A 339 3.53 -24.63 -8.93
CA VAL A 339 3.58 -23.69 -10.05
C VAL A 339 4.86 -23.83 -10.85
N TYR A 340 4.72 -24.09 -12.15
CA TYR A 340 5.77 -23.84 -13.13
C TYR A 340 5.48 -22.52 -13.83
N ALA A 341 6.47 -21.64 -13.88
CA ALA A 341 6.31 -20.28 -14.39
C ALA A 341 7.23 -20.02 -15.58
N THR A 342 6.84 -19.06 -16.43
CA THR A 342 7.72 -18.54 -17.48
C THR A 342 7.94 -17.03 -17.33
N ALA A 343 9.18 -16.59 -17.51
CA ALA A 343 9.57 -15.18 -17.50
C ALA A 343 10.99 -15.01 -18.05
N SER A 344 11.39 -13.82 -18.51
CA SER A 344 12.82 -13.56 -18.81
C SER A 344 13.72 -13.91 -17.61
N ALA A 345 14.91 -14.45 -17.87
CA ALA A 345 15.84 -14.96 -16.85
C ALA A 345 16.04 -14.07 -15.62
N ARG A 346 16.13 -12.75 -15.81
CA ARG A 346 16.32 -11.77 -14.72
C ARG A 346 15.25 -11.80 -13.61
N HIS A 347 14.07 -12.36 -13.89
CA HIS A 347 12.94 -12.40 -12.96
C HIS A 347 12.80 -13.74 -12.22
N HIS A 348 13.62 -14.75 -12.56
CA HIS A 348 13.46 -16.12 -12.06
C HIS A 348 13.59 -16.23 -10.55
N ASP A 349 14.61 -15.63 -9.95
CA ASP A 349 14.82 -15.71 -8.50
C ASP A 349 13.71 -15.02 -7.71
N ALA A 350 13.17 -13.92 -8.23
CA ALA A 350 12.01 -13.26 -7.63
C ALA A 350 10.78 -14.18 -7.67
N LEU A 351 10.53 -14.85 -8.79
CA LEU A 351 9.38 -15.76 -8.94
C LEU A 351 9.49 -17.02 -8.07
N ARG A 352 10.70 -17.57 -7.93
CA ARG A 352 10.94 -18.69 -6.99
C ARG A 352 10.61 -18.30 -5.55
N LYS A 353 11.03 -17.10 -5.13
CA LYS A 353 10.70 -16.56 -3.80
C LYS A 353 9.19 -16.36 -3.59
N LEU A 354 8.42 -16.10 -4.65
CA LEU A 354 6.97 -15.97 -4.57
C LEU A 354 6.22 -17.31 -4.51
N GLY A 355 6.87 -18.42 -4.89
CA GLY A 355 6.26 -19.75 -4.84
C GLY A 355 6.35 -20.58 -6.11
N ALA A 356 6.98 -20.09 -7.19
CA ALA A 356 7.22 -20.94 -8.36
C ALA A 356 8.25 -22.03 -8.05
N SER A 357 7.89 -23.30 -8.21
CA SER A 357 8.80 -24.43 -7.99
C SER A 357 9.77 -24.62 -9.14
N PHE A 358 9.39 -24.18 -10.35
CA PHE A 358 10.23 -24.17 -11.52
C PHE A 358 9.97 -22.91 -12.36
N VAL A 359 11.02 -22.34 -12.96
CA VAL A 359 10.92 -21.16 -13.82
C VAL A 359 11.81 -21.34 -15.03
N VAL A 360 11.25 -21.14 -16.23
CA VAL A 360 11.96 -21.19 -17.51
C VAL A 360 11.97 -19.82 -18.18
N ASP A 361 13.02 -19.54 -18.96
CA ASP A 361 13.04 -18.38 -19.84
C ASP A 361 12.18 -18.64 -21.07
N TYR A 362 11.08 -17.89 -21.23
CA TYR A 362 10.19 -18.05 -22.37
C TYR A 362 10.84 -17.66 -23.72
N HIS A 363 11.99 -16.97 -23.70
CA HIS A 363 12.77 -16.69 -24.91
C HIS A 363 13.64 -17.89 -25.34
N SER A 364 13.77 -18.92 -24.49
CA SER A 364 14.49 -20.13 -24.83
C SER A 364 13.75 -20.88 -25.94
N PRO A 365 14.42 -21.30 -27.02
CA PRO A 365 13.79 -22.08 -28.10
C PRO A 365 13.34 -23.47 -27.64
N ILE A 366 13.77 -23.90 -26.46
CA ILE A 366 13.41 -25.19 -25.84
C ILE A 366 12.54 -25.02 -24.60
N ALA A 367 11.94 -23.84 -24.38
CA ALA A 367 11.17 -23.57 -23.16
C ALA A 367 9.99 -24.55 -22.97
N VAL A 368 9.33 -24.91 -24.08
CA VAL A 368 8.21 -25.86 -24.08
C VAL A 368 8.69 -27.26 -23.68
N GLU A 369 9.77 -27.73 -24.30
CA GLU A 369 10.39 -29.03 -24.07
C GLU A 369 10.91 -29.14 -22.64
N GLU A 370 11.53 -28.08 -22.12
CA GLU A 370 12.07 -28.04 -20.76
C GLU A 370 10.98 -28.13 -19.70
N LEU A 371 9.85 -27.41 -19.88
CA LEU A 371 8.68 -27.52 -19.01
C LEU A 371 8.12 -28.95 -18.99
N LYS A 372 7.94 -29.56 -20.16
CA LYS A 372 7.41 -30.92 -20.30
C LYS A 372 8.35 -31.96 -19.70
N ALA A 373 9.65 -31.86 -20.00
CA ALA A 373 10.65 -32.78 -19.47
C ALA A 373 10.74 -32.68 -17.94
N THR A 374 10.71 -31.46 -17.39
CA THR A 374 10.75 -31.24 -15.94
C THR A 374 9.50 -31.78 -15.24
N ALA A 375 8.32 -31.61 -15.83
CA ALA A 375 7.08 -32.18 -15.29
C ALA A 375 7.11 -33.72 -15.34
N ALA A 376 7.50 -34.29 -16.49
CA ALA A 376 7.58 -35.74 -16.69
C ALA A 376 8.58 -36.40 -15.74
N ALA A 377 9.78 -35.80 -15.56
CA ALA A 377 10.79 -36.31 -14.63
C ALA A 377 10.31 -36.33 -13.18
N ALA A 378 9.40 -35.42 -12.81
CA ALA A 378 8.76 -35.37 -11.50
C ALA A 378 7.49 -36.25 -11.39
N GLY A 379 7.09 -36.96 -12.45
CA GLY A 379 5.84 -37.72 -12.51
C GLY A 379 4.59 -36.85 -12.47
N LYS A 380 4.69 -35.59 -12.92
CA LYS A 380 3.62 -34.58 -12.87
C LYS A 380 3.07 -34.31 -14.28
N ARG A 381 1.85 -33.75 -14.33
CA ARG A 381 1.18 -33.39 -15.59
C ARG A 381 0.93 -31.89 -15.67
N LEU A 382 0.99 -31.34 -16.89
CA LEU A 382 0.66 -29.95 -17.17
C LEU A 382 -0.70 -29.93 -17.88
N ARG A 383 -1.78 -29.70 -17.12
CA ARG A 383 -3.16 -29.70 -17.66
C ARG A 383 -3.88 -28.38 -17.50
N VAL A 384 -3.40 -27.51 -16.63
CA VAL A 384 -3.99 -26.19 -16.39
C VAL A 384 -2.93 -25.12 -16.58
N ALA A 385 -3.26 -24.13 -17.39
CA ALA A 385 -2.40 -22.98 -17.64
C ALA A 385 -3.15 -21.65 -17.45
N VAL A 386 -2.42 -20.66 -16.97
CA VAL A 386 -2.83 -19.25 -16.95
C VAL A 386 -1.89 -18.50 -17.87
N ASP A 387 -2.41 -17.96 -18.97
CA ASP A 387 -1.65 -17.11 -19.89
C ASP A 387 -1.89 -15.64 -19.56
N CYS A 388 -0.91 -15.03 -18.89
CA CYS A 388 -0.96 -13.63 -18.50
C CYS A 388 -0.66 -12.64 -19.66
N ASN A 389 -0.28 -13.15 -20.84
CA ASN A 389 0.06 -12.31 -22.00
C ASN A 389 -1.04 -12.35 -23.07
N THR A 390 -1.61 -13.52 -23.35
CA THR A 390 -2.67 -13.71 -24.36
C THR A 390 -2.26 -13.19 -25.75
N SER A 391 -1.00 -13.46 -26.16
CA SER A 391 -0.56 -13.27 -27.54
C SER A 391 -0.67 -14.56 -28.34
N ALA A 392 -0.67 -14.47 -29.68
CA ALA A 392 -0.60 -15.65 -30.53
C ALA A 392 0.60 -16.55 -30.16
N ASP A 393 1.77 -15.93 -29.94
CA ASP A 393 3.00 -16.65 -29.58
C ASP A 393 2.91 -17.30 -28.19
N SER A 394 2.37 -16.62 -27.17
CA SER A 394 2.22 -17.22 -25.85
C SER A 394 1.24 -18.38 -25.88
N LEU A 395 0.11 -18.23 -26.57
CA LEU A 395 -0.91 -19.28 -26.70
C LEU A 395 -0.36 -20.50 -27.46
N ALA A 396 0.40 -20.29 -28.54
CA ALA A 396 1.03 -21.38 -29.27
C ALA A 396 1.96 -22.21 -28.37
N HIS A 397 2.79 -21.55 -27.56
CA HIS A 397 3.65 -22.26 -26.61
C HIS A 397 2.85 -22.93 -25.49
N VAL A 398 1.85 -22.26 -24.91
CA VAL A 398 0.99 -22.85 -23.87
C VAL A 398 0.31 -24.12 -24.38
N PHE A 399 -0.26 -24.09 -25.60
CA PHE A 399 -0.85 -25.28 -26.20
C PHE A 399 0.19 -26.39 -26.45
N GLY A 400 1.40 -26.02 -26.90
CA GLY A 400 2.51 -26.98 -27.06
C GLY A 400 2.94 -27.65 -25.75
N VAL A 401 2.94 -26.90 -24.64
CA VAL A 401 3.23 -27.41 -23.30
C VAL A 401 2.14 -28.40 -22.84
N LEU A 402 0.87 -28.04 -23.02
CA LEU A 402 -0.27 -28.85 -22.59
C LEU A 402 -0.51 -30.08 -23.49
N SER A 403 0.03 -30.11 -24.71
CA SER A 403 -0.09 -31.24 -25.61
C SER A 403 0.72 -32.45 -25.12
N ASP A 404 0.04 -33.48 -24.63
CA ASP A 404 0.61 -34.72 -24.08
C ASP A 404 0.27 -35.97 -24.93
N GLY A 405 -0.35 -35.77 -26.09
CA GLY A 405 -0.82 -36.86 -26.97
C GLY A 405 -2.05 -37.61 -26.46
N ASN A 406 -2.61 -37.22 -25.30
CA ASN A 406 -3.82 -37.79 -24.73
C ASN A 406 -4.99 -36.82 -24.94
N GLU A 407 -5.64 -36.89 -26.11
CA GLU A 407 -6.77 -36.02 -26.47
C GLU A 407 -8.02 -36.26 -25.61
N ASP A 408 -8.12 -37.39 -24.92
CA ASP A 408 -9.24 -37.69 -24.00
C ASP A 408 -9.11 -36.94 -22.67
N ALA A 409 -7.90 -36.52 -22.30
CA ALA A 409 -7.67 -35.71 -21.12
C ALA A 409 -7.92 -34.23 -21.42
N ARG A 410 -9.05 -33.70 -20.92
CA ARG A 410 -9.36 -32.27 -20.97
C ARG A 410 -8.27 -31.44 -20.28
N LYS A 411 -7.85 -30.36 -20.94
CA LYS A 411 -6.95 -29.33 -20.42
C LYS A 411 -7.70 -28.00 -20.28
N THR A 412 -7.22 -27.13 -19.41
CA THR A 412 -7.83 -25.82 -19.17
C THR A 412 -6.80 -24.71 -19.38
N VAL A 413 -7.19 -23.68 -20.12
CA VAL A 413 -6.42 -22.44 -20.27
C VAL A 413 -7.27 -21.26 -19.84
N VAL A 414 -6.73 -20.43 -18.95
CA VAL A 414 -7.34 -19.17 -18.54
C VAL A 414 -6.51 -18.00 -19.08
N THR A 415 -7.15 -17.10 -19.84
CA THR A 415 -6.50 -15.93 -20.45
C THR A 415 -6.95 -14.62 -19.79
N MET A 416 -6.18 -13.54 -20.02
CA MET A 416 -6.51 -12.22 -19.46
C MET A 416 -7.51 -11.44 -20.31
N LEU A 417 -7.63 -11.81 -21.58
CA LEU A 417 -8.53 -11.17 -22.54
C LEU A 417 -9.23 -12.24 -23.39
N PRO A 418 -10.43 -11.96 -23.92
CA PRO A 418 -11.11 -12.84 -24.86
C PRO A 418 -10.28 -13.00 -26.15
N LEU A 419 -10.13 -14.24 -26.63
CA LEU A 419 -9.37 -14.51 -27.86
C LEU A 419 -9.99 -13.81 -29.05
N GLU A 420 -11.32 -13.75 -29.14
CA GLU A 420 -12.04 -13.07 -30.21
C GLU A 420 -11.71 -11.57 -30.31
N TRP A 421 -11.24 -10.94 -29.22
CA TRP A 421 -10.91 -9.52 -29.21
C TRP A 421 -9.46 -9.26 -29.59
N VAL A 422 -8.54 -10.07 -29.09
CA VAL A 422 -7.09 -9.80 -29.22
C VAL A 422 -6.35 -10.77 -30.14
N GLN A 423 -6.88 -11.98 -30.33
CA GLN A 423 -6.28 -13.07 -31.10
C GLN A 423 -7.33 -13.85 -31.91
N PRO A 424 -8.14 -13.19 -32.77
CA PRO A 424 -9.28 -13.84 -33.45
C PRO A 424 -8.88 -14.97 -34.42
N SER A 425 -7.60 -15.05 -34.80
CA SER A 425 -7.06 -16.10 -35.67
C SER A 425 -6.56 -17.34 -34.90
N VAL A 426 -6.44 -17.27 -33.57
CA VAL A 426 -5.99 -18.40 -32.76
C VAL A 426 -7.15 -19.34 -32.50
N VAL A 427 -6.98 -20.61 -32.86
CA VAL A 427 -7.95 -21.68 -32.62
C VAL A 427 -7.40 -22.59 -31.53
N ALA A 428 -8.12 -22.72 -30.41
CA ALA A 428 -7.74 -23.63 -29.35
C ALA A 428 -7.84 -25.10 -29.82
N PRO A 429 -6.90 -25.98 -29.41
CA PRO A 429 -7.03 -27.43 -29.61
C PRO A 429 -8.35 -27.99 -29.06
N LYS A 430 -8.87 -29.07 -29.65
CA LYS A 430 -10.20 -29.62 -29.30
C LYS A 430 -10.32 -30.11 -27.84
N ASP A 431 -9.19 -30.54 -27.28
CA ASP A 431 -9.01 -31.05 -25.94
C ASP A 431 -8.68 -29.94 -24.91
N VAL A 432 -8.58 -28.68 -25.35
CA VAL A 432 -8.32 -27.52 -24.51
C VAL A 432 -9.60 -26.69 -24.34
N ASP A 433 -10.11 -26.65 -23.11
CA ASP A 433 -11.15 -25.73 -22.69
C ASP A 433 -10.50 -24.38 -22.37
N ILE A 434 -10.82 -23.35 -23.15
CA ILE A 434 -10.30 -22.01 -22.95
C ILE A 434 -11.38 -21.08 -22.40
N SER A 435 -11.02 -20.28 -21.40
CA SER A 435 -11.84 -19.22 -20.83
C SER A 435 -10.99 -17.98 -20.57
N PHE A 436 -11.64 -16.83 -20.33
CA PHE A 436 -10.95 -15.59 -19.98
C PHE A 436 -11.44 -15.07 -18.62
N VAL A 437 -10.63 -14.23 -17.98
CA VAL A 437 -11.04 -13.50 -16.78
C VAL A 437 -11.92 -12.33 -17.17
N ASP A 438 -13.23 -12.44 -16.92
CA ASP A 438 -14.18 -11.35 -17.11
C ASP A 438 -14.20 -10.42 -15.89
N GLY A 439 -13.32 -9.41 -15.90
CA GLY A 439 -13.19 -8.44 -14.83
C GLY A 439 -14.46 -7.64 -14.49
N GLY A 440 -15.50 -7.67 -15.33
CA GLY A 440 -16.80 -7.06 -15.01
C GLY A 440 -17.63 -7.86 -14.01
N LYS A 441 -17.40 -9.18 -13.89
CA LYS A 441 -18.17 -10.06 -13.01
C LYS A 441 -18.00 -9.72 -11.54
N LYS A 442 -16.81 -9.28 -11.12
CA LYS A 442 -16.54 -8.90 -9.73
C LYS A 442 -17.36 -7.70 -9.25
N TYR A 443 -17.95 -6.94 -10.18
CA TYR A 443 -18.87 -5.82 -9.90
C TYR A 443 -20.35 -6.17 -10.14
N THR A 444 -20.65 -7.39 -10.60
CA THR A 444 -22.00 -7.78 -11.03
C THR A 444 -22.40 -9.15 -10.49
N SER A 445 -22.00 -10.23 -11.16
CA SER A 445 -22.46 -11.60 -10.89
C SER A 445 -21.61 -12.37 -9.88
N ARG A 446 -20.38 -11.91 -9.60
CA ARG A 446 -19.41 -12.52 -8.67
C ARG A 446 -18.91 -11.54 -7.59
N LEU A 447 -19.82 -10.71 -7.07
CA LEU A 447 -19.56 -9.84 -5.92
C LEU A 447 -19.09 -10.62 -4.69
N ASP A 448 -19.46 -11.90 -4.61
CA ASP A 448 -19.04 -12.82 -3.55
C ASP A 448 -17.53 -13.05 -3.54
N ILE A 449 -16.89 -13.19 -4.72
CA ILE A 449 -15.42 -13.32 -4.82
C ILE A 449 -14.77 -12.06 -4.29
N GLN A 450 -15.23 -10.90 -4.77
CA GLN A 450 -14.67 -9.59 -4.44
C GLN A 450 -14.73 -9.34 -2.93
N ALA A 451 -15.93 -9.51 -2.35
CA ALA A 451 -16.16 -9.32 -0.92
C ALA A 451 -15.36 -10.32 -0.06
N TRP A 452 -15.23 -11.58 -0.49
CA TRP A 452 -14.40 -12.55 0.24
C TRP A 452 -12.91 -12.20 0.15
N LEU A 453 -12.42 -11.87 -1.03
CA LEU A 453 -11.01 -11.57 -1.28
C LEU A 453 -10.58 -10.34 -0.49
N HIS A 454 -11.35 -9.25 -0.55
CA HIS A 454 -11.01 -8.00 0.12
C HIS A 454 -11.36 -7.97 1.61
N GLY A 455 -12.40 -8.69 2.03
CA GLY A 455 -12.86 -8.72 3.41
C GLY A 455 -12.20 -9.79 4.28
N LYS A 456 -11.68 -10.88 3.69
CA LYS A 456 -11.09 -12.00 4.43
C LYS A 456 -9.71 -12.43 3.91
N GLY A 457 -9.59 -12.75 2.63
CA GLY A 457 -8.38 -13.35 2.05
C GLY A 457 -7.16 -12.42 2.10
N LEU A 458 -7.20 -11.35 1.30
CA LEU A 458 -6.11 -10.41 1.13
C LEU A 458 -5.66 -9.72 2.44
N PRO A 459 -6.55 -9.26 3.35
CA PRO A 459 -6.12 -8.74 4.64
C PRO A 459 -5.27 -9.75 5.43
N ALA A 460 -5.72 -11.01 5.52
CA ALA A 460 -5.02 -12.05 6.27
C ALA A 460 -3.67 -12.42 5.61
N TRP A 461 -3.61 -12.45 4.28
CA TRP A 461 -2.37 -12.75 3.56
C TRP A 461 -1.35 -11.61 3.62
N LEU A 462 -1.80 -10.35 3.67
CA LEU A 462 -0.92 -9.22 3.91
C LEU A 462 -0.37 -9.21 5.34
N GLU A 463 -1.22 -9.49 6.33
CA GLU A 463 -0.81 -9.56 7.75
C GLU A 463 0.24 -10.66 7.98
N SER A 464 0.04 -11.84 7.38
CA SER A 464 0.96 -12.97 7.49
C SER A 464 2.20 -12.89 6.58
N GLY A 465 2.21 -11.97 5.60
CA GLY A 465 3.26 -11.87 4.59
C GLY A 465 3.19 -12.95 3.49
N GLU A 466 2.10 -13.71 3.43
CA GLU A 466 1.84 -14.71 2.38
C GLU A 466 1.55 -14.06 1.01
N MET A 467 0.99 -12.85 1.03
CA MET A 467 0.86 -11.99 -0.16
C MET A 467 1.73 -10.76 0.07
N VAL A 468 2.61 -10.46 -0.88
CA VAL A 468 3.47 -9.28 -0.84
C VAL A 468 3.31 -8.42 -2.12
N PRO A 469 3.42 -7.09 -1.99
CA PRO A 469 3.55 -6.19 -3.14
C PRO A 469 4.63 -6.60 -4.13
N GLY A 470 4.40 -6.31 -5.41
CA GLY A 470 5.43 -6.44 -6.45
C GLY A 470 6.43 -5.28 -6.44
N PRO A 471 7.55 -5.40 -7.18
CA PRO A 471 8.41 -4.27 -7.49
C PRO A 471 7.60 -3.17 -8.17
N TYR A 472 7.93 -1.93 -7.86
CA TYR A 472 7.31 -0.78 -8.48
C TYR A 472 8.32 0.34 -8.68
N ARG A 473 7.99 1.22 -9.62
CA ARG A 473 8.67 2.49 -9.82
C ARG A 473 7.69 3.63 -9.68
N VAL A 474 8.07 4.61 -8.86
CA VAL A 474 7.33 5.86 -8.72
C VAL A 474 7.63 6.75 -9.92
N VAL A 475 6.61 7.07 -10.69
CA VAL A 475 6.67 8.04 -11.79
C VAL A 475 6.52 9.45 -11.19
N PRO A 476 7.44 10.38 -11.46
CA PRO A 476 7.41 11.71 -10.85
C PRO A 476 6.23 12.55 -11.36
N GLY A 477 5.81 13.54 -10.56
CA GLY A 477 4.78 14.51 -10.96
C GLY A 477 3.37 14.24 -10.42
N GLY A 478 3.20 13.26 -9.53
CA GLY A 478 1.91 12.90 -8.93
C GLY A 478 0.87 12.56 -9.99
N LEU A 479 -0.36 13.09 -9.87
CA LEU A 479 -1.39 12.88 -10.90
C LEU A 479 -0.93 13.28 -12.31
N GLY A 480 -0.07 14.29 -12.44
CA GLY A 480 0.49 14.72 -13.72
C GLY A 480 1.44 13.70 -14.35
N GLY A 481 1.97 12.76 -13.57
CA GLY A 481 2.83 11.67 -14.04
C GLY A 481 2.06 10.52 -14.70
N ILE A 482 0.73 10.46 -14.55
CA ILE A 482 -0.07 9.33 -15.05
C ILE A 482 0.04 9.19 -16.57
N GLN A 483 -0.04 10.29 -17.33
CA GLN A 483 0.06 10.23 -18.80
C GLN A 483 1.38 9.58 -19.24
N ALA A 484 2.50 10.04 -18.67
CA ALA A 484 3.81 9.46 -18.98
C ALA A 484 3.90 7.97 -18.61
N ALA A 485 3.26 7.56 -17.51
CA ALA A 485 3.19 6.16 -17.11
C ALA A 485 2.36 5.30 -18.10
N LEU A 486 1.26 5.85 -18.63
CA LEU A 486 0.44 5.19 -19.65
C LEU A 486 1.19 5.05 -20.98
N ASP A 487 1.91 6.10 -21.39
CA ASP A 487 2.73 6.08 -22.61
C ASP A 487 3.85 5.03 -22.52
N GLU A 488 4.52 4.95 -21.37
CA GLU A 488 5.57 3.97 -21.14
C GLU A 488 5.05 2.52 -21.15
N LEU A 489 3.88 2.27 -20.52
CA LEU A 489 3.21 0.97 -20.58
C LEU A 489 2.81 0.60 -22.01
N LYS A 490 2.24 1.55 -22.76
CA LYS A 490 1.82 1.35 -24.15
C LYS A 490 3.02 1.05 -25.08
N ALA A 491 4.17 1.68 -24.81
CA ALA A 491 5.40 1.42 -25.54
C ALA A 491 6.04 0.04 -25.23
N GLY A 492 5.54 -0.68 -24.22
CA GLY A 492 6.09 -1.99 -23.82
C GLY A 492 7.45 -1.90 -23.14
N ALA A 493 7.81 -0.72 -22.61
CA ALA A 493 9.12 -0.49 -21.99
C ALA A 493 9.22 -1.00 -20.53
N VAL A 494 8.08 -1.33 -19.91
CA VAL A 494 7.99 -1.76 -18.51
C VAL A 494 8.20 -3.27 -18.38
N SER A 495 9.05 -3.70 -17.43
CA SER A 495 9.29 -5.14 -17.22
C SER A 495 9.47 -5.52 -15.76
N GLY A 496 8.59 -6.38 -15.25
CA GLY A 496 8.68 -6.97 -13.90
C GLY A 496 8.45 -5.98 -12.76
N GLU A 497 7.96 -4.78 -13.08
CA GLU A 497 7.60 -3.74 -12.13
C GLU A 497 6.24 -3.14 -12.51
N LYS A 498 5.59 -2.51 -11.54
CA LYS A 498 4.37 -1.73 -11.73
C LYS A 498 4.69 -0.24 -11.64
N LEU A 499 4.10 0.58 -12.50
CA LEU A 499 4.25 2.04 -12.44
C LEU A 499 3.22 2.61 -11.48
N VAL A 500 3.68 3.46 -10.56
CA VAL A 500 2.87 4.05 -9.50
C VAL A 500 3.12 5.56 -9.49
N VAL A 501 2.10 6.35 -9.19
CA VAL A 501 2.26 7.78 -8.84
C VAL A 501 1.86 7.99 -7.38
N GLU A 502 2.55 8.87 -6.68
CA GLU A 502 2.19 9.29 -5.31
C GLU A 502 1.45 10.63 -5.37
N VAL A 503 0.31 10.73 -4.69
CA VAL A 503 -0.66 11.83 -4.83
C VAL A 503 -1.03 12.51 -3.53
#